data_AF-A0AAV4IED2-F1
#
_entry.id   AF-A0AAV4IED2-F1
#
_cell.length_a   1.000
_cell.length_b   1.000
_cell.length_c   1.000
_cell.angle_alpha   90.00
_cell.angle_beta   90.00
_cell.angle_gamma   90.00
#
_symmetry.space_group_name_H-M   'P 1'
#
loop_
_entity.id
_entity.type
_entity.pdbx_description
1 polymer ?
#
loop_
_entity_poly.entity_id
_entity_poly.type
_entity_poly.pdbx_seq_one_letter_code
_entity_poly.pdbx_strand_id
1 'polypeptide(L)'
;MVSDKARITQIKHFPRRQLRTILNIKYPTVIKNNSLYQKTGETPISLTILEARWRLFGYILRQAINTPPNVAMTLYFKKEGSKQRGRPKTSIVTTLRRDLKSHNNDHWPID
;
A
#
# COMPACT_ATOMS: atom_id res chain seq x y z
N MET A 1 -4.06 -17.99 -12.10
CA MET A 1 -4.21 -16.66 -11.43
C MET A 1 -3.16 -16.58 -10.33
N VAL A 2 -2.10 -15.77 -10.47
CA VAL A 2 -1.26 -15.48 -9.32
C VAL A 2 -2.10 -14.56 -8.43
N SER A 3 -2.59 -15.08 -7.31
CA SER A 3 -3.37 -14.33 -6.33
C SER A 3 -2.62 -13.04 -5.98
N ASP A 4 -3.26 -11.87 -6.05
CA ASP A 4 -2.60 -10.58 -5.73
C ASP A 4 -1.98 -10.60 -4.33
N LYS A 5 -2.54 -11.38 -3.41
CA LYS A 5 -1.97 -11.66 -2.09
C LYS A 5 -0.59 -12.33 -2.17
N ALA A 6 -0.39 -13.29 -3.08
CA ALA A 6 0.87 -14.01 -3.25
C ALA A 6 2.00 -13.10 -3.76
N ARG A 7 1.69 -12.13 -4.62
CA ARG A 7 2.68 -11.13 -5.06
C ARG A 7 3.06 -10.18 -3.93
N ILE A 8 2.06 -9.74 -3.16
CA ILE A 8 2.29 -8.86 -2.01
C ILE A 8 3.13 -9.56 -0.94
N THR A 9 2.89 -10.85 -0.67
CA THR A 9 3.71 -11.60 0.28
C THR A 9 5.15 -11.71 -0.21
N GLN A 10 5.38 -12.00 -1.49
CA GLN A 10 6.74 -12.02 -2.07
C GLN A 10 7.46 -10.69 -1.90
N ILE A 11 6.79 -9.57 -2.22
CA ILE A 11 7.34 -8.21 -2.03
C ILE A 11 7.70 -7.97 -0.55
N LYS A 12 6.90 -8.46 0.38
CA LYS A 12 7.18 -8.32 1.82
C LYS A 12 8.33 -9.23 2.30
N HIS A 13 8.51 -10.40 1.71
CA HIS A 13 9.53 -11.37 2.13
C HIS A 13 10.94 -10.92 1.76
N PHE A 14 11.12 -10.28 0.61
CA PHE A 14 12.44 -9.91 0.11
C PHE A 14 13.20 -8.95 1.06
N PRO A 15 12.66 -7.78 1.47
CA PRO A 15 13.33 -6.89 2.40
C PRO A 15 13.59 -7.55 3.76
N ARG A 16 12.63 -8.34 4.26
CA ARG A 16 12.77 -9.06 5.54
C ARG A 16 13.87 -10.09 5.53
N ARG A 17 14.14 -10.71 4.39
CA ARG A 17 15.26 -11.63 4.22
C ARG A 17 16.58 -10.85 4.23
N GLN A 18 16.65 -9.73 3.51
CA GLN A 18 17.84 -8.86 3.50
C GLN A 18 18.19 -8.34 4.91
N LEU A 19 17.21 -7.82 5.66
CA LEU A 19 17.42 -7.34 7.03
C LEU A 19 17.95 -8.44 7.96
N ARG A 20 17.45 -9.67 7.82
CA ARG A 20 17.95 -10.82 8.59
C ARG A 20 19.39 -11.19 8.23
N THR A 21 19.75 -11.10 6.94
CA THR A 21 21.12 -11.33 6.49
C THR A 21 22.08 -10.28 7.04
N ILE A 22 21.68 -8.99 7.00
CA ILE A 22 22.50 -7.88 7.52
C ILE A 22 22.74 -8.01 9.03
N LEU A 23 21.71 -8.42 9.78
CA LEU A 23 21.81 -8.67 11.22
C LEU A 23 22.45 -10.02 11.57
N ASN A 24 22.93 -10.78 10.57
CA ASN A 24 23.54 -12.10 10.71
C ASN A 24 22.67 -13.10 11.51
N ILE A 25 21.34 -13.01 11.37
CA ILE A 25 20.39 -13.89 12.07
C ILE A 25 20.33 -15.23 11.31
N LYS A 26 20.93 -16.25 11.92
CA LYS A 26 20.95 -17.63 11.39
C LYS A 26 20.18 -18.56 12.32
N TYR A 27 19.66 -19.65 11.77
CA TYR A 27 19.16 -20.76 12.58
C TYR A 27 20.25 -21.20 13.59
N PRO A 28 19.92 -21.52 14.85
CA PRO A 28 18.59 -21.72 15.45
C PRO A 28 17.93 -20.45 15.99
N THR A 29 18.54 -19.28 15.83
CA THR A 29 18.00 -18.03 16.37
C THR A 29 16.76 -17.56 15.58
N VAL A 30 15.63 -17.38 16.27
CA VAL A 30 14.37 -16.93 15.68
C VAL A 30 14.01 -15.56 16.25
N ILE A 31 13.82 -14.57 15.36
CA ILE A 31 13.40 -13.22 15.72
C ILE A 31 12.03 -12.91 15.11
N LYS A 32 11.12 -12.39 15.95
CA LYS A 32 9.80 -11.89 15.55
C LYS A 32 9.95 -10.69 14.61
N ASN A 33 9.07 -10.57 13.62
CA ASN A 33 9.13 -9.48 12.64
C ASN A 33 9.10 -8.08 13.29
N ASN A 34 8.31 -7.87 14.35
CA ASN A 34 8.24 -6.57 15.02
C ASN A 34 9.58 -6.19 15.66
N SER A 35 10.26 -7.16 16.30
CA SER A 35 11.60 -6.94 16.87
C SER A 35 12.66 -6.71 15.81
N LEU A 36 12.53 -7.35 14.63
CA LEU A 36 13.40 -7.07 13.48
C LEU A 36 13.31 -5.60 13.07
N TYR A 37 12.10 -5.08 12.89
CA TYR A 37 11.87 -3.67 12.50
C TYR A 37 12.30 -2.68 13.59
N GLN A 38 12.04 -2.98 14.87
CA GLN A 38 12.51 -2.16 15.99
C GLN A 38 14.05 -2.08 16.04
N LYS A 39 14.75 -3.18 15.77
CA LYS A 39 16.22 -3.19 15.76
C LYS A 39 16.83 -2.44 14.59
N THR A 40 16.18 -2.46 13.42
CA THR A 40 16.70 -1.80 12.22
C THR A 40 16.23 -0.36 12.09
N GLY A 41 15.20 0.06 12.85
CA GLY A 41 14.54 1.35 12.65
C GLY A 41 13.81 1.46 11.31
N GLU A 42 13.58 0.33 10.64
CA GLU A 42 13.01 0.30 9.29
C GLU A 42 11.50 0.10 9.32
N THR A 43 10.81 0.70 8.37
CA THR A 43 9.36 0.53 8.24
C THR A 43 9.02 -0.67 7.35
N PRO A 44 7.95 -1.43 7.67
CA PRO A 44 7.43 -2.46 6.78
C PRO A 44 7.09 -1.90 5.39
N ILE A 45 7.54 -2.57 4.32
CA ILE A 45 7.26 -2.18 2.92
C ILE A 45 5.76 -2.00 2.59
N SER A 46 4.87 -2.65 3.34
CA SER A 46 3.42 -2.40 3.16
C SER A 46 3.00 -0.99 3.56
N LEU A 47 3.61 -0.44 4.60
CA LEU A 47 3.30 0.91 5.08
C LEU A 47 3.84 1.94 4.08
N THR A 48 5.06 1.75 3.57
CA THR A 48 5.63 2.65 2.56
C THR A 48 4.82 2.66 1.26
N ILE A 49 4.36 1.49 0.80
CA ILE A 49 3.46 1.40 -0.36
C ILE A 49 2.12 2.10 -0.10
N LEU A 50 1.59 1.98 1.13
CA LEU A 50 0.36 2.63 1.52
C LEU A 50 0.56 4.16 1.52
N GLU A 51 1.59 4.64 2.18
CA GLU A 51 1.92 6.06 2.26
C GLU A 51 2.11 6.66 0.85
N ALA A 52 2.89 6.00 0.00
CA ALA A 52 3.11 6.44 -1.38
C ALA A 52 1.78 6.56 -2.17
N ARG A 53 0.84 5.65 -1.94
CA ARG A 53 -0.49 5.67 -2.59
C ARG A 53 -1.34 6.84 -2.11
N TRP A 54 -1.35 7.12 -0.81
CA TRP A 54 -2.06 8.27 -0.24
C TRP A 54 -1.39 9.60 -0.60
N ARG A 55 -0.06 9.63 -0.67
CA ARG A 55 0.71 10.77 -1.16
C ARG A 55 0.38 11.08 -2.62
N LEU A 56 0.27 10.06 -3.47
CA LEU A 56 -0.18 10.21 -4.86
C LEU A 56 -1.61 10.75 -4.95
N PHE A 57 -2.51 10.27 -4.10
CA PHE A 57 -3.87 10.80 -4.03
C PHE A 57 -3.87 12.28 -3.66
N GLY A 58 -3.14 12.67 -2.62
CA GLY A 58 -3.00 14.08 -2.23
C GLY A 58 -2.35 14.94 -3.32
N TYR A 59 -1.39 14.40 -4.07
CA TYR A 59 -0.80 15.07 -5.23
C TYR A 59 -1.84 15.35 -6.32
N ILE A 60 -2.67 14.37 -6.66
CA ILE A 60 -3.74 14.55 -7.67
C ILE A 60 -4.74 15.62 -7.24
N LEU A 61 -5.13 15.64 -5.96
CA LEU A 61 -6.08 16.63 -5.44
C LEU A 61 -5.53 18.06 -5.43
N ARG A 62 -4.21 18.23 -5.26
CA ARG A 62 -3.55 19.55 -5.30
C ARG A 62 -3.29 20.05 -6.72
N GLN A 63 -3.44 19.19 -7.73
CA GLN A 63 -3.28 19.59 -9.12
C GLN A 63 -4.48 20.43 -9.59
N ALA A 64 -4.29 21.25 -10.62
CA ALA A 64 -5.37 22.05 -11.19
C ALA A 64 -6.60 21.19 -11.58
N ILE A 65 -7.79 21.76 -11.41
CA ILE A 65 -9.08 21.04 -11.57
C ILE A 65 -9.23 20.43 -12.98
N ASN A 66 -8.65 21.07 -13.98
CA ASN A 66 -8.78 20.68 -15.39
C ASN A 66 -7.78 19.59 -15.81
N THR A 67 -6.93 19.09 -14.91
CA THR A 67 -5.99 18.02 -15.28
C THR A 67 -6.71 16.67 -15.38
N PRO A 68 -6.33 15.81 -16.34
CA PRO A 68 -6.98 14.51 -16.52
C PRO A 68 -7.08 13.67 -15.23
N PRO A 69 -6.05 13.62 -14.36
CA PRO A 69 -6.15 12.89 -13.08
C PRO A 69 -7.19 13.49 -12.12
N ASN A 70 -7.28 14.81 -12.01
CA ASN A 70 -8.23 15.49 -11.12
C ASN A 70 -9.67 15.32 -11.63
N VAL A 71 -9.90 15.52 -12.94
CA VAL A 71 -11.19 15.27 -13.59
C VAL A 71 -11.65 13.82 -13.39
N ALA A 72 -10.77 12.85 -13.62
CA ALA A 72 -11.08 11.43 -13.39
C ALA A 72 -11.45 11.14 -11.92
N MET A 73 -10.78 11.81 -10.97
CA MET A 73 -11.07 11.70 -9.55
C MET A 73 -12.46 12.27 -9.21
N THR A 74 -12.76 13.44 -9.77
CA THR A 74 -14.03 14.15 -9.59
C THR A 74 -15.19 13.32 -10.13
N LEU A 75 -15.08 12.79 -11.36
CA LEU A 75 -16.10 11.93 -11.96
C LEU A 75 -16.35 10.67 -11.14
N TYR A 76 -15.28 10.05 -10.61
CA TYR A 76 -15.41 8.88 -9.75
C TYR A 76 -16.23 9.18 -8.50
N PHE A 77 -15.96 10.30 -7.81
CA PHE A 77 -16.66 10.66 -6.58
C PHE A 77 -18.09 11.15 -6.82
N LYS A 78 -18.32 11.90 -7.90
CA LYS A 78 -19.66 12.31 -8.33
C LYS A 78 -20.52 11.13 -8.79
N LYS A 79 -19.92 9.94 -8.98
CA LYS A 79 -20.56 8.75 -9.59
C LYS A 79 -21.15 9.06 -10.97
N GLU A 80 -20.59 10.05 -11.65
CA GLU A 80 -21.02 10.48 -12.98
C GLU A 80 -20.33 9.59 -14.02
N GLY A 81 -21.13 8.95 -14.87
CA GLY A 81 -20.66 8.13 -15.98
C GLY A 81 -21.20 6.69 -15.97
N SER A 82 -21.15 6.06 -17.14
CA SER A 82 -21.54 4.67 -17.30
C SER A 82 -20.50 3.75 -16.66
N LYS A 83 -20.95 2.72 -15.96
CA LYS A 83 -20.06 1.68 -15.43
C LYS A 83 -19.39 0.97 -16.62
N GLN A 84 -18.06 0.85 -16.59
CA GLN A 84 -17.37 0.05 -17.60
C GLN A 84 -17.86 -1.40 -17.56
N ARG A 85 -18.23 -1.95 -18.71
CA ARG A 85 -18.68 -3.34 -18.84
C ARG A 85 -17.47 -4.27 -18.67
N GLY A 86 -17.63 -5.33 -17.88
CA GLY A 86 -16.57 -6.33 -17.63
C GLY A 86 -15.89 -6.18 -16.26
N ARG A 87 -14.71 -6.80 -16.12
CA ARG A 87 -13.97 -6.80 -14.84
C ARG A 87 -13.50 -5.38 -14.51
N PRO A 88 -13.81 -4.85 -13.32
CA PRO A 88 -13.35 -3.53 -12.92
C PRO A 88 -11.81 -3.51 -12.86
N LYS A 89 -11.21 -2.54 -13.53
CA LYS A 89 -9.76 -2.29 -13.45
C LYS A 89 -9.40 -1.77 -12.06
N THR A 90 -8.20 -2.10 -11.59
CA THR A 90 -7.67 -1.54 -10.35
C THR A 90 -7.36 -0.07 -10.55
N SER A 91 -8.18 0.81 -9.96
CA SER A 91 -7.93 2.25 -9.90
C SER A 91 -7.33 2.65 -8.56
N ILE A 92 -6.69 3.83 -8.51
CA ILE A 92 -6.21 4.39 -7.24
C ILE A 92 -7.33 4.46 -6.21
N VAL A 93 -8.54 4.90 -6.59
CA VAL A 93 -9.65 5.06 -5.64
C VAL A 93 -10.18 3.74 -5.09
N THR A 94 -10.29 2.71 -5.95
CA THR A 94 -10.68 1.38 -5.47
C THR A 94 -9.64 0.77 -4.53
N THR A 95 -8.38 1.17 -4.68
CA THR A 95 -7.28 0.73 -3.81
C THR A 95 -7.28 1.49 -2.49
N LEU A 96 -7.44 2.81 -2.50
CA LEU A 96 -7.62 3.62 -1.28
C LEU A 96 -8.83 3.16 -0.45
N ARG A 97 -9.95 2.81 -1.11
CA ARG A 97 -11.12 2.27 -0.43
C ARG A 97 -10.84 0.92 0.26
N ARG A 98 -10.00 0.08 -0.34
CA ARG A 98 -9.55 -1.17 0.31
C ARG A 98 -8.65 -0.85 1.50
N ASP A 99 -7.74 0.11 1.37
CA ASP A 99 -6.85 0.50 2.46
C ASP A 99 -7.62 1.00 3.67
N LEU A 100 -8.60 1.89 3.47
CA LEU A 100 -9.51 2.34 4.53
C LEU A 100 -10.21 1.18 5.22
N LYS A 101 -10.72 0.21 4.44
CA LYS A 101 -11.41 -0.96 5.00
C LYS A 101 -10.47 -1.88 5.79
N SER A 102 -9.21 -2.01 5.35
CA SER A 102 -8.21 -2.83 6.02
C SER A 102 -7.65 -2.18 7.28
N HIS A 103 -7.52 -0.86 7.32
CA HIS A 103 -6.93 -0.12 8.43
C HIS A 103 -7.93 0.41 9.46
N ASN A 104 -9.25 0.33 9.22
CA ASN A 104 -10.25 0.71 10.23
C ASN A 104 -10.23 -0.16 11.51
N ASN A 105 -9.44 -1.24 11.53
CA ASN A 105 -9.27 -2.15 12.67
C ASN A 105 -7.88 -2.05 13.34
N ASP A 106 -6.91 -1.38 12.72
CA ASP A 106 -5.53 -1.30 13.20
C ASP A 106 -5.11 0.17 13.28
N HIS A 107 -4.67 0.62 14.46
CA HIS A 107 -4.21 1.99 14.73
C HIS A 107 -3.19 2.44 13.67
N TRP A 108 -3.42 3.62 13.07
CA TRP A 108 -2.46 4.23 12.14
C TRP A 108 -1.14 4.47 12.89
N PRO A 109 0.02 4.10 12.34
CA PRO A 109 1.29 4.48 12.94
C PRO A 109 1.48 5.97 12.69
N ILE A 110 1.05 6.77 13.66
CA ILE A 110 1.49 8.16 13.80
C ILE A 110 2.79 8.04 14.59
N ASP A 111 3.91 8.47 13.99
CA ASP A 111 5.15 8.74 14.73
C ASP A 111 4.95 9.94 15.65
#